data_AF-A0A945FFW0-F1
#
_entry.id   AF-A0A945FFW0-F1
#
_cell.length_a   1.000
_cell.length_b   1.000
_cell.length_c   1.000
_cell.angle_alpha   90.00
_cell.angle_beta   90.00
_cell.angle_gamma   90.00
#
_symmetry.space_group_name_H-M   'P 1'
#
loop_
_entity.id
_entity.type
_entity.pdbx_description
1 polymer ?
#
loop_
_entity_poly.entity_id
_entity_poly.type
_entity_poly.pdbx_seq_one_letter_code
_entity_poly.pdbx_strand_id
1 'polypeptide(L)' 'MKTARLNRLFGTSGNCFDVAIDHGMFNEKTFLGGIENMQTAIDIVAKAAPDAIQLPPG' A
#
# COMPACT_ATOMS: atom_id res chain seq x y z
N MET A 1 -11.62 15.81 6.22
CA MET A 1 -11.84 14.34 6.19
C MET A 1 -12.57 13.95 7.48
N LYS A 2 -13.64 13.13 7.43
CA LYS A 2 -14.36 12.73 8.67
C LYS A 2 -13.42 11.89 9.55
N THR A 3 -13.32 12.19 10.86
CA THR A 3 -12.44 11.50 11.83
C THR A 3 -12.52 9.98 11.76
N ALA A 4 -13.73 9.43 11.55
CA ALA A 4 -13.95 7.99 11.42
C ALA A 4 -13.26 7.31 10.22
N ARG A 5 -12.86 8.06 9.17
CA ARG A 5 -12.07 7.50 8.06
C ARG A 5 -10.58 7.48 8.38
N LEU A 6 -10.08 8.52 9.03
CA LEU A 6 -8.68 8.64 9.41
C LEU A 6 -8.31 7.55 10.42
N ASN A 7 -9.18 7.31 11.42
CA ASN A 7 -8.96 6.30 12.46
C ASN A 7 -8.89 4.85 11.95
N ARG A 8 -9.21 4.58 10.68
CA ARG A 8 -9.07 3.23 10.09
C ARG A 8 -7.63 2.92 9.67
N LEU A 9 -6.77 3.92 9.62
CA LEU A 9 -5.37 3.80 9.20
C LEU A 9 -4.41 3.62 10.40
N PHE A 10 -4.93 3.50 11.62
CA PHE A 10 -4.11 3.41 12.82
C PHE A 10 -4.44 2.13 13.58
N GLY A 11 -3.40 1.36 13.90
CA GLY A 11 -3.52 0.15 14.72
C GLY A 11 -3.68 0.46 16.20
N THR A 12 -3.62 -0.58 17.04
CA THR A 12 -3.73 -0.46 18.50
C THR A 12 -2.64 0.40 19.15
N SER A 13 -1.49 0.53 18.49
CA SER A 13 -0.37 1.37 18.93
C SER A 13 -0.67 2.88 18.81
N GLY A 14 -1.69 3.26 18.04
CA GLY A 14 -1.95 4.66 17.69
C GLY A 14 -1.03 5.22 16.60
N ASN A 15 -0.09 4.42 16.08
CA ASN A 15 0.71 4.75 14.90
C ASN A 15 0.12 4.10 13.64
N CYS A 16 0.53 4.60 12.48
CA CYS A 16 0.19 4.04 11.17
C CYS A 16 1.42 3.36 10.58
N PHE A 17 1.38 2.03 10.43
CA PHE A 17 2.32 1.29 9.61
C PHE A 17 1.76 1.16 8.19
N ASP A 18 2.17 2.09 7.34
CA ASP A 18 1.78 2.15 5.93
C ASP A 18 2.83 1.49 5.02
N VAL A 19 2.35 0.68 4.07
CA VAL A 19 3.17 0.13 2.99
C VAL A 19 2.76 0.79 1.68
N ALA A 20 3.63 1.65 1.15
CA ALA A 20 3.36 2.42 -0.04
C ALA A 20 3.82 1.70 -1.32
N ILE A 21 2.89 1.54 -2.26
CA ILE A 21 3.12 0.97 -3.60
C ILE A 21 2.43 1.86 -4.65
N ASP A 22 2.63 3.17 -4.56
CA ASP A 22 1.95 4.18 -5.38
C ASP A 22 2.90 5.08 -6.16
N HIS A 23 4.15 4.65 -6.34
CA HIS A 23 5.23 5.44 -6.94
C HIS A 23 4.96 5.99 -8.36
N GLY A 24 3.90 5.56 -9.05
CA GLY A 24 3.49 6.18 -10.31
C GLY A 24 4.56 6.10 -11.40
N MET A 25 5.14 4.92 -11.60
CA MET A 25 6.20 4.70 -12.58
C MET A 25 5.59 4.39 -13.95
N PHE A 26 5.61 5.37 -14.85
CA PHE A 26 5.08 5.22 -16.21
C PHE A 26 6.23 5.03 -17.20
N ASN A 27 6.14 3.99 -18.03
CA ASN A 27 7.11 3.68 -19.09
C ASN A 27 8.54 3.36 -18.60
N GLU A 28 8.71 3.04 -17.31
CA GLU A 28 10.03 2.74 -16.73
C GLU A 28 10.22 1.22 -16.53
N LYS A 29 10.61 0.53 -17.61
CA LYS A 29 10.74 -0.94 -17.64
C LYS A 29 11.72 -1.51 -16.60
N THR A 30 12.72 -0.74 -16.21
CA THR A 30 13.71 -1.12 -15.19
C THR A 30 13.08 -1.36 -13.83
N PHE A 31 11.92 -0.77 -13.55
CA PHE A 31 11.18 -0.97 -12.32
C PHE A 31 10.18 -2.11 -12.37
N LEU A 32 10.00 -2.79 -13.51
CA LEU A 32 9.12 -3.96 -13.58
C LEU A 32 9.66 -5.09 -12.70
N GLY A 33 10.99 -5.20 -12.60
CA GLY A 33 11.72 -6.16 -11.76
C GLY A 33 11.21 -6.22 -10.31
N GLY A 34 10.53 -7.29 -9.91
CA GLY A 34 10.04 -7.51 -8.55
C GLY A 34 8.62 -7.02 -8.27
N ILE A 35 7.96 -6.31 -9.20
CA ILE A 35 6.55 -5.88 -9.11
C ILE A 35 5.73 -6.30 -10.33
N GLU A 36 6.24 -7.22 -11.15
CA GLU A 36 5.59 -7.69 -12.39
C GLU A 36 4.22 -8.30 -12.11
N ASN A 37 4.05 -8.87 -10.91
CA ASN A 37 2.80 -9.45 -10.44
C ASN A 37 2.28 -8.66 -9.24
N MET A 38 1.73 -7.48 -9.53
CA MET A 38 1.12 -6.60 -8.53
C MET A 38 0.03 -7.29 -7.70
N GLN A 39 -0.74 -8.23 -8.28
CA GLN A 39 -1.73 -9.00 -7.53
C GLN A 39 -1.08 -9.81 -6.40
N THR A 40 -0.01 -10.54 -6.73
CA THR A 40 0.71 -11.36 -5.74
C THR A 40 1.41 -10.47 -4.70
N ALA A 41 2.00 -9.34 -5.12
CA ALA A 41 2.61 -8.39 -4.20
C ALA A 41 1.60 -7.83 -3.19
N ILE A 42 0.43 -7.39 -3.67
CA ILE A 42 -0.67 -6.90 -2.83
C ILE A 42 -1.14 -8.00 -1.87
N ASP A 43 -1.34 -9.24 -2.34
CA ASP A 43 -1.79 -10.36 -1.51
C ASP A 43 -0.78 -10.68 -0.38
N ILE A 44 0.52 -10.61 -0.66
CA ILE A 44 1.58 -10.82 0.33
C ILE A 44 1.56 -9.71 1.38
N VAL A 45 1.51 -8.45 0.95
CA VAL A 45 1.50 -7.30 1.87
C VAL A 45 0.24 -7.31 2.73
N ALA A 46 -0.93 -7.59 2.14
CA ALA A 46 -2.18 -7.69 2.88
C ALA A 46 -2.14 -8.80 3.95
N LYS A 47 -1.51 -9.95 3.67
CA LYS A 47 -1.32 -11.04 4.65
C LYS A 47 -0.40 -10.64 5.80
N ALA A 48 0.54 -9.72 5.59
CA ALA A 48 1.39 -9.17 6.65
C ALA A 48 0.63 -8.20 7.58
N ALA A 49 -0.60 -7.84 7.23
CA ALA A 49 -1.51 -7.00 8.00
C ALA A 49 -0.91 -5.65 8.46
N PRO A 50 -0.42 -4.80 7.53
CA PRO A 50 -0.13 -3.40 7.84
C PRO A 50 -1.43 -2.64 8.16
N ASP A 51 -1.30 -1.44 8.73
CA ASP A 51 -2.46 -0.60 9.02
C ASP A 51 -3.05 0.01 7.74
N ALA A 52 -2.21 0.24 6.74
CA ALA A 52 -2.59 0.79 5.44
C ALA A 52 -1.73 0.22 4.30
N ILE A 53 -2.31 0.19 3.10
CA ILE A 53 -1.60 -0.03 1.85
C ILE A 53 -1.95 1.14 0.93
N GLN A 54 -0.95 1.91 0.52
CA GLN A 54 -1.14 3.03 -0.42
C GLN A 54 -0.93 2.54 -1.86
N LEU A 55 -1.91 2.78 -2.72
CA LEU A 55 -1.94 2.35 -4.12
C LEU A 55 -2.17 3.55 -5.04
N PRO A 56 -1.72 3.50 -6.31
CA PRO A 56 -1.99 4.56 -7.27
C PRO A 56 -3.50 4.65 -7.53
N PRO A 57 -4.01 5.82 -7.93
CA PRO A 57 -5.39 5.95 -8.38
C PRO A 57 -5.64 5.05 -9.61
N GLY A 58 -6.80 4.40 -9.62
CA GLY A 58 -7.26 3.58 -10.76
C GLY A 58 -7.78 4.41 -11.93
#